data_AF-A0A8C3ECS1-F1
#
_entry.id   AF-A0A8C3ECS1-F1
#
_cell.length_a   1.000
_cell.length_b   1.000
_cell.length_c   1.000
_cell.angle_alpha   90.00
_cell.angle_beta   90.00
_cell.angle_gamma   90.00
#
_symmetry.space_group_name_H-M   'P 1'
#
loop_
_entity.id
_entity.type
_entity.pdbx_description
1 polymer ?
#
loop_
_entity_poly.entity_id
_entity_poly.type
_entity_poly.pdbx_seq_one_letter_code
_entity_poly.pdbx_strand_id
1 'polypeptide(L)'
;RGRWRKMARCGAGLCCCCGDRESRTPEELTILGETHEEEDEILPRKDYESLDYDRCINDPYLEILESMDNKKAQKYEAVKWMLVFAIGVCTGLVGLFVDFFVRLFTQLKFRVVQSSVEECTEKGCLALSLLELLGFNLTFVFLASLLVLIQPVAAGSGIPEIKCYLNGVKVPGVVRLRTVVCKAMGVLFSVAGGLFVGKEGPMIHSGAVVGAGLPQFQSISLRKIQFNFPYFRSDRDKRDFVSAGAAAGVAAAFGAPIGGTLFSLEEGSSFWNQGLTWKVLFCSMAATFTLNFFRSGIQFGSWGSFQLPGLLNFGEFKCSESDKKCHLWTAVDLGFFILMGIVGGLLGATFNCLNKRLAKYRMRNVHPKPKLVRVLESLLVSLTTTVVVFLASMVLGECRQMSSSRHSGNDTLSLQDISEDVNSSIKTFFCPNETYNDMATLFFNPQESAILQLFHQDASSYLEQPLVCLYHHCFVGLPSDALSPTSSKGASSVCVRDVLQVHHELSGRFF
;
A
#
# COMPACT_ATOMS: atom_id res chain seq x y z
N ARG A 1 -4.13 17.96 -40.67
CA ARG A 1 -5.38 18.73 -40.87
C ARG A 1 -6.48 18.06 -40.06
N GLY A 2 -7.19 18.80 -39.20
CA GLY A 2 -8.35 18.31 -38.43
C GLY A 2 -8.19 18.37 -36.91
N ARG A 3 -8.16 19.59 -36.33
CA ARG A 3 -8.11 19.86 -34.89
C ARG A 3 -9.53 20.20 -34.42
N TRP A 4 -10.20 19.30 -33.70
CA TRP A 4 -11.46 19.61 -33.01
C TRP A 4 -11.14 20.07 -31.58
N ARG A 5 -11.16 21.39 -31.36
CA ARG A 5 -11.18 22.00 -30.02
C ARG A 5 -12.64 22.06 -29.56
N LYS A 6 -12.98 21.38 -28.45
CA LYS A 6 -14.17 21.73 -27.65
C LYS A 6 -13.73 22.66 -26.53
N MET A 7 -14.07 23.93 -26.68
CA MET A 7 -14.10 24.94 -25.61
C MET A 7 -15.32 24.63 -24.72
N ALA A 8 -15.09 24.37 -23.44
CA ALA A 8 -16.12 24.50 -22.41
C ALA A 8 -15.70 25.64 -21.49
N ARG A 9 -16.47 26.73 -21.51
CA ARG A 9 -16.34 27.87 -20.60
C ARG A 9 -16.85 27.44 -19.23
N CYS A 10 -16.02 27.52 -18.19
CA CYS A 10 -16.51 27.55 -16.81
C CYS A 10 -17.09 28.94 -16.53
N GLY A 11 -18.39 28.99 -16.28
CA GLY A 11 -19.07 30.14 -15.71
C GLY A 11 -18.96 30.13 -14.19
N ALA A 12 -18.49 31.26 -13.65
CA ALA A 12 -18.80 31.88 -12.37
C ALA A 12 -18.89 31.03 -11.07
N GLY A 13 -17.97 31.34 -10.15
CA GLY A 13 -18.31 31.53 -8.72
C GLY A 13 -17.67 30.55 -7.73
N LEU A 14 -16.69 31.05 -6.97
CA LEU A 14 -15.98 30.42 -5.85
C LEU A 14 -14.78 29.51 -6.18
N CYS A 15 -13.68 30.15 -6.61
CA CYS A 15 -12.33 29.76 -6.20
C CYS A 15 -11.40 30.97 -6.30
N CYS A 16 -11.32 31.79 -5.24
CA CYS A 16 -10.37 32.89 -5.14
C CYS A 16 -8.96 32.35 -4.91
N CYS A 17 -8.25 32.00 -5.99
CA CYS A 17 -6.79 31.78 -6.00
C CYS A 17 -6.20 31.88 -7.42
N CYS A 18 -6.68 32.80 -8.25
CA CYS A 18 -6.01 33.16 -9.49
C CYS A 18 -5.88 34.68 -9.53
N GLY A 19 -4.68 35.19 -9.25
CA GLY A 19 -4.35 36.57 -9.54
C GLY A 19 -4.24 36.76 -11.04
N ASP A 20 -4.93 37.77 -11.56
CA ASP A 20 -4.91 38.19 -12.96
C ASP A 20 -3.49 38.59 -13.39
N ARG A 21 -2.94 37.88 -14.38
CA ARG A 21 -1.92 38.40 -15.30
C ARG A 21 -2.22 37.83 -16.68
N GLU A 22 -2.37 38.73 -17.66
CA GLU A 22 -2.69 38.42 -19.06
C GLU A 22 -1.78 37.31 -19.61
N SER A 23 -2.37 36.23 -20.08
CA SER A 23 -1.64 35.08 -20.63
C SER A 23 -1.30 35.32 -22.09
N ARG A 24 -0.05 35.68 -22.36
CA ARG A 24 0.55 35.51 -23.69
C ARG A 24 0.92 34.04 -23.88
N THR A 25 0.78 33.55 -25.12
CA THR A 25 1.00 32.14 -25.44
C THR A 25 2.48 31.74 -25.30
N PRO A 26 2.80 30.51 -24.89
CA PRO A 26 4.17 30.06 -24.60
C PRO A 26 5.12 30.13 -25.81
N GLU A 27 4.58 30.16 -27.04
CA GLU A 27 5.36 30.37 -28.27
C GLU A 27 5.89 31.81 -28.41
N GLU A 28 5.24 32.82 -27.82
CA GLU A 28 5.71 34.22 -27.88
C GLU A 28 6.88 34.48 -26.92
N LEU A 29 6.92 33.82 -25.74
CA LEU A 29 8.01 34.00 -24.78
C LEU A 29 9.33 33.37 -25.27
N THR A 30 9.29 32.40 -26.19
CA THR A 30 10.52 31.74 -26.69
C THR A 30 11.26 32.59 -27.72
N ILE A 31 10.59 33.56 -28.37
CA ILE A 31 11.16 34.38 -29.45
C ILE A 31 11.90 35.61 -28.90
N LEU A 32 11.57 36.06 -27.68
CA LEU A 32 12.05 37.35 -27.14
C LEU A 32 13.27 37.26 -26.20
N GLY A 33 13.79 36.08 -25.89
CA GLY A 33 15.07 35.95 -25.18
C GLY A 33 15.13 36.61 -23.79
N GLU A 34 14.00 36.94 -23.17
CA GLU A 34 13.93 37.45 -21.80
C GLU A 34 13.78 36.29 -20.83
N THR A 35 14.91 35.79 -20.33
CA THR A 35 14.94 34.95 -19.13
C THR A 35 14.64 35.82 -17.92
N HIS A 36 13.42 35.75 -17.39
CA HIS A 36 13.17 36.22 -16.03
C HIS A 36 13.83 35.24 -15.06
N GLU A 37 14.80 35.75 -14.31
CA GLU A 37 15.41 35.11 -13.15
C GLU A 37 14.34 34.94 -12.04
N GLU A 38 13.50 33.92 -12.15
CA GLU A 38 12.71 33.42 -11.02
C GLU A 38 13.40 32.18 -10.47
N GLU A 39 13.97 32.35 -9.26
CA GLU A 39 14.41 31.34 -8.30
C GLU A 39 14.93 30.03 -8.91
N ASP A 40 16.26 29.88 -8.90
CA ASP A 40 16.96 28.61 -9.13
C ASP A 40 16.19 27.42 -8.50
N GLU A 41 15.36 26.75 -9.31
CA GLU A 41 14.97 25.37 -9.06
C GLU A 41 16.28 24.59 -9.17
N ILE A 42 16.95 24.43 -8.04
CA ILE A 42 18.01 23.46 -7.85
C ILE A 42 17.34 22.08 -7.91
N LEU A 43 16.86 21.71 -9.09
CA LEU A 43 16.69 20.32 -9.49
C LEU A 43 18.12 19.77 -9.53
N PRO A 44 18.50 18.81 -8.68
CA PRO A 44 19.71 18.09 -8.94
C PRO A 44 19.48 17.35 -10.25
N ARG A 45 20.00 17.87 -11.37
CA ARG A 45 20.22 17.09 -12.60
C ARG A 45 21.02 15.88 -12.16
N LYS A 46 20.36 14.74 -11.99
CA LYS A 46 20.94 13.51 -11.49
C LYS A 46 20.63 12.43 -12.51
N ASP A 47 21.45 12.34 -13.55
CA ASP A 47 21.68 11.16 -14.41
C ASP A 47 20.46 10.24 -14.63
N TYR A 48 19.30 10.82 -14.96
CA TYR A 48 18.13 10.02 -15.31
C TYR A 48 18.22 9.69 -16.80
N GLU A 49 18.54 8.43 -17.09
CA GLU A 49 18.55 7.92 -18.46
C GLU A 49 17.18 7.40 -18.87
N SER A 50 16.93 7.30 -20.17
CA SER A 50 15.75 6.64 -20.71
C SER A 50 15.95 5.13 -20.87
N LEU A 51 14.85 4.37 -20.78
CA LEU A 51 14.78 2.98 -21.23
C LEU A 51 14.67 2.94 -22.75
N ASP A 52 15.51 2.13 -23.38
CA ASP A 52 15.48 1.92 -24.83
C ASP A 52 14.41 0.88 -25.16
N TYR A 53 13.15 1.33 -25.08
CA TYR A 53 11.99 0.47 -25.29
C TYR A 53 11.77 0.11 -26.76
N ASP A 54 12.10 1.05 -27.65
CA ASP A 54 11.95 0.83 -29.08
C ASP A 54 13.05 -0.09 -29.60
N ARG A 55 12.69 -0.97 -30.53
CA ARG A 55 13.64 -1.95 -31.06
C ARG A 55 14.48 -1.27 -32.14
N CYS A 56 15.79 -1.34 -31.98
CA CYS A 56 16.71 -1.00 -33.06
C CYS A 56 16.65 -2.10 -34.11
N ILE A 57 15.98 -1.84 -35.24
CA ILE A 57 15.94 -2.75 -36.40
C ILE A 57 17.26 -2.59 -37.16
N ASN A 58 18.26 -3.36 -36.75
CA ASN A 58 19.57 -3.42 -37.40
C ASN A 58 19.77 -4.78 -38.09
N ASP A 59 20.78 -4.87 -38.97
CA ASP A 59 21.05 -6.10 -39.73
C ASP A 59 21.21 -7.34 -38.83
N PRO A 60 21.91 -7.28 -37.67
CA PRO A 60 21.97 -8.42 -36.74
C PRO A 60 20.60 -8.85 -36.19
N TYR A 61 19.71 -7.89 -35.92
CA TYR A 61 18.36 -8.21 -35.45
C TYR A 61 17.51 -8.84 -36.55
N LEU A 62 17.66 -8.36 -37.80
CA LEU A 62 17.03 -8.96 -38.97
C LEU A 62 17.50 -10.40 -39.21
N GLU A 63 18.79 -10.66 -39.10
CA GLU A 63 19.35 -12.02 -39.22
C GLU A 63 18.79 -12.96 -38.13
N ILE A 64 18.63 -12.48 -36.90
CA ILE A 64 17.96 -13.23 -35.83
C ILE A 64 16.51 -13.56 -36.23
N LEU A 65 15.76 -12.57 -36.74
CA LEU A 65 14.37 -12.77 -37.19
C LEU A 65 14.26 -13.77 -38.34
N GLU A 66 15.16 -13.74 -39.31
CA GLU A 66 15.19 -14.69 -40.43
C GLU A 66 15.57 -16.11 -39.97
N SER A 67 16.45 -16.23 -38.97
CA SER A 67 16.83 -17.51 -38.38
C SER A 67 15.77 -18.13 -37.43
N MET A 68 14.70 -17.38 -37.13
CA MET A 68 13.65 -17.80 -36.21
C MET A 68 12.64 -18.74 -36.88
N ASP A 69 12.90 -20.04 -36.76
CA ASP A 69 11.91 -21.06 -37.08
C ASP A 69 10.72 -21.05 -36.11
N ASN A 70 9.56 -21.54 -36.56
CA ASN A 70 8.35 -21.72 -35.75
C ASN A 70 8.62 -22.48 -34.43
N LYS A 71 9.49 -23.50 -34.43
CA LYS A 71 9.87 -24.25 -33.23
C LYS A 71 10.64 -23.39 -32.23
N LYS A 72 11.54 -22.51 -32.70
CA LYS A 72 12.30 -21.60 -31.84
C LYS A 72 11.39 -20.51 -31.26
N ALA A 73 10.47 -19.98 -32.08
CA ALA A 73 9.49 -19.01 -31.64
C ALA A 73 8.54 -19.57 -30.56
N GLN A 74 8.03 -20.79 -30.74
CA GLN A 74 7.21 -21.48 -29.73
C GLN A 74 7.99 -21.69 -28.43
N LYS A 75 9.26 -22.11 -28.52
CA LYS A 75 10.12 -22.25 -27.34
C LYS A 75 10.34 -20.92 -26.63
N TYR A 76 10.57 -19.84 -27.36
CA TYR A 76 10.74 -18.50 -26.81
C TYR A 76 9.50 -18.04 -26.04
N GLU A 77 8.31 -18.24 -26.62
CA GLU A 77 7.05 -17.91 -25.94
C GLU A 77 6.78 -18.81 -24.73
N ALA A 78 7.01 -20.12 -24.83
CA ALA A 78 6.86 -21.03 -23.69
C ALA A 78 7.76 -20.62 -22.51
N VAL A 79 9.00 -20.24 -22.79
CA VAL A 79 9.93 -19.71 -21.78
C VAL A 79 9.42 -18.40 -21.18
N LYS A 80 8.86 -17.48 -21.98
CA LYS A 80 8.25 -16.23 -21.48
C LYS A 80 7.10 -16.54 -20.51
N TRP A 81 6.22 -17.48 -20.82
CA TRP A 81 5.14 -17.92 -19.92
C TRP A 81 5.67 -18.54 -18.62
N MET A 82 6.70 -19.39 -18.69
CA MET A 82 7.33 -19.98 -17.50
C MET A 82 7.97 -18.92 -16.59
N LEU A 83 8.63 -17.91 -17.18
CA LEU A 83 9.20 -16.79 -16.42
C LEU A 83 8.13 -15.97 -15.71
N VAL A 84 7.04 -15.66 -16.41
CA VAL A 84 5.90 -14.93 -15.85
C VAL A 84 5.26 -15.72 -14.70
N PHE A 85 5.08 -17.03 -14.85
CA PHE A 85 4.63 -17.89 -13.76
C PHE A 85 5.55 -17.81 -12.55
N ALA A 86 6.87 -17.94 -12.76
CA ALA A 86 7.87 -17.87 -11.70
C ALA A 86 7.87 -16.49 -11.00
N ILE A 87 7.70 -15.39 -11.75
CA ILE A 87 7.55 -14.04 -11.17
C ILE A 87 6.33 -13.96 -10.26
N GLY A 88 5.19 -14.50 -10.69
CA GLY A 88 3.98 -14.55 -9.87
C GLY A 88 4.20 -15.32 -8.57
N VAL A 89 4.73 -16.55 -8.65
CA VAL A 89 5.02 -17.40 -7.48
C VAL A 89 6.01 -16.71 -6.53
N CYS A 90 7.13 -16.19 -7.04
CA CYS A 90 8.12 -15.50 -6.22
C CYS A 90 7.55 -14.24 -5.55
N THR A 91 6.70 -13.48 -6.24
CA THR A 91 6.04 -12.30 -5.66
C THR A 91 5.09 -12.68 -4.53
N GLY A 92 4.29 -13.75 -4.72
CA GLY A 92 3.43 -14.29 -3.67
C GLY A 92 4.21 -14.77 -2.44
N LEU A 93 5.36 -15.44 -2.64
CA LEU A 93 6.25 -15.87 -1.56
C LEU A 93 6.89 -14.71 -0.80
N VAL A 94 7.27 -13.62 -1.48
CA VAL A 94 7.75 -12.40 -0.82
C VAL A 94 6.64 -11.76 0.02
N GLY A 95 5.41 -11.73 -0.49
CA GLY A 95 4.22 -11.30 0.26
C GLY A 95 3.99 -12.12 1.53
N LEU A 96 4.01 -13.44 1.39
CA LEU A 96 3.88 -14.38 2.51
C LEU A 96 4.97 -14.17 3.57
N PHE A 97 6.23 -14.01 3.14
CA PHE A 97 7.34 -13.77 4.04
C PHE A 97 7.12 -12.50 4.87
N VAL A 98 6.78 -11.38 4.23
CA VAL A 98 6.53 -10.11 4.93
C VAL A 98 5.34 -10.25 5.89
N ASP A 99 4.24 -10.85 5.44
CA ASP A 99 3.04 -11.04 6.26
C ASP A 99 3.30 -11.90 7.51
N PHE A 100 3.94 -13.05 7.32
CA PHE A 100 4.25 -13.99 8.40
C PHE A 100 5.06 -13.32 9.52
N PHE A 101 6.14 -12.63 9.16
CA PHE A 101 6.99 -11.98 10.17
C PHE A 101 6.33 -10.74 10.79
N VAL A 102 5.56 -9.95 10.03
CA VAL A 102 4.80 -8.83 10.60
C VAL A 102 3.81 -9.34 11.65
N ARG A 103 3.07 -10.41 11.34
CA ARG A 103 2.13 -11.04 12.28
C ARG A 103 2.84 -11.58 13.51
N LEU A 104 3.96 -12.29 13.34
CA LEU A 104 4.76 -12.82 14.44
C LEU A 104 5.23 -11.71 15.39
N PHE A 105 5.82 -10.63 14.88
CA PHE A 105 6.31 -9.53 15.72
C PHE A 105 5.17 -8.74 16.36
N THR A 106 4.07 -8.53 15.64
CA THR A 106 2.90 -7.80 16.14
C THR A 106 2.18 -8.59 17.24
N GLN A 107 2.01 -9.90 17.07
CA GLN A 107 1.45 -10.79 18.10
C GLN A 107 2.34 -10.85 19.34
N LEU A 108 3.66 -10.96 19.18
CA LEU A 108 4.59 -10.96 20.30
C LEU A 108 4.52 -9.63 21.07
N LYS A 109 4.55 -8.50 20.36
CA LYS A 109 4.42 -7.15 20.95
C LYS A 109 3.11 -7.01 21.73
N PHE A 110 1.97 -7.25 21.09
CA PHE A 110 0.68 -7.05 21.73
C PHE A 110 0.39 -8.05 22.84
N ARG A 111 0.92 -9.28 22.79
CA ARG A 111 0.82 -10.25 23.90
C ARG A 111 1.53 -9.74 25.16
N VAL A 112 2.76 -9.23 25.00
CA VAL A 112 3.52 -8.67 26.13
C VAL A 112 2.82 -7.45 26.69
N VAL A 113 2.46 -6.49 25.82
CA VAL A 113 1.77 -5.26 26.22
C VAL A 113 0.44 -5.58 26.91
N GLN A 114 -0.33 -6.55 26.42
CA GLN A 114 -1.60 -6.94 27.02
C GLN A 114 -1.41 -7.48 28.44
N SER A 115 -0.48 -8.41 28.65
CA SER A 115 -0.16 -8.94 29.98
C SER A 115 0.24 -7.83 30.95
N SER A 116 1.04 -6.87 30.49
CA SER A 116 1.52 -5.76 31.32
C SER A 116 0.42 -4.74 31.62
N VAL A 117 -0.54 -4.51 30.71
CA VAL A 117 -1.68 -3.61 30.95
C VAL A 117 -2.64 -4.22 31.98
N GLU A 118 -2.93 -5.52 31.87
CA GLU A 118 -3.82 -6.23 32.82
C GLU A 118 -3.24 -6.19 34.24
N GLU A 119 -1.96 -6.55 34.42
CA GLU A 119 -1.31 -6.52 35.74
C GLU A 119 -1.18 -5.10 36.33
N CYS A 120 -0.89 -4.10 35.50
CA CYS A 120 -0.71 -2.73 35.97
C CYS A 120 -2.02 -1.96 36.16
N THR A 121 -3.13 -2.41 35.60
CA THR A 121 -4.44 -1.81 35.87
C THR A 121 -4.85 -2.04 37.32
N GLU A 122 -4.54 -3.23 37.88
CA GLU A 122 -4.80 -3.52 39.31
C GLU A 122 -3.82 -2.81 40.26
N LYS A 123 -2.54 -2.70 39.86
CA LYS A 123 -1.46 -2.18 40.72
C LYS A 123 -1.20 -0.68 40.59
N GLY A 124 -1.84 0.00 39.64
CA GLY A 124 -1.64 1.43 39.36
C GLY A 124 -0.32 1.78 38.65
N CYS A 125 0.35 0.81 38.01
CA CYS A 125 1.67 0.99 37.37
C CYS A 125 1.63 1.26 35.85
N LEU A 126 0.62 1.96 35.38
CA LEU A 126 0.28 2.10 33.97
C LEU A 126 1.36 2.77 33.09
N ALA A 127 2.24 3.57 33.70
CA ALA A 127 3.41 4.14 33.04
C ALA A 127 4.41 3.08 32.55
N LEU A 128 4.48 1.92 33.22
CA LEU A 128 5.35 0.81 32.83
C LEU A 128 4.87 0.19 31.51
N SER A 129 3.56 -0.05 31.37
CA SER A 129 2.97 -0.59 30.14
C SER A 129 3.18 0.35 28.94
N LEU A 130 3.11 1.66 29.16
CA LEU A 130 3.45 2.67 28.14
C LEU A 130 4.94 2.61 27.76
N LEU A 131 5.84 2.48 28.74
CA LEU A 131 7.28 2.40 28.50
C LEU A 131 7.64 1.14 27.70
N GLU A 132 7.03 -0.01 28.01
CA GLU A 132 7.21 -1.25 27.26
C GLU A 132 6.75 -1.11 25.81
N LEU A 133 5.54 -0.60 25.59
CA LEU A 133 5.01 -0.35 24.25
C LEU A 133 5.93 0.59 23.45
N LEU A 134 6.40 1.66 24.10
CA LEU A 134 7.33 2.61 23.51
C LEU A 134 8.68 1.96 23.19
N GLY A 135 9.20 1.11 24.07
CA GLY A 135 10.44 0.36 23.88
C GLY A 135 10.39 -0.52 22.64
N PHE A 136 9.30 -1.28 22.44
CA PHE A 136 9.10 -2.09 21.23
C PHE A 136 9.00 -1.23 19.97
N ASN A 137 8.14 -0.19 19.98
CA ASN A 137 7.91 0.65 18.81
C ASN A 137 9.20 1.40 18.38
N LEU A 138 9.92 2.01 19.33
CA LEU A 138 11.17 2.71 19.04
C LEU A 138 12.26 1.77 18.52
N THR A 139 12.37 0.56 19.09
CA THR A 139 13.37 -0.43 18.64
C THR A 139 13.12 -0.85 17.19
N PHE A 140 11.88 -1.17 16.84
CA PHE A 140 11.53 -1.55 15.47
C PHE A 140 11.70 -0.39 14.49
N VAL A 141 11.24 0.83 14.84
CA VAL A 141 11.42 2.00 13.97
C VAL A 141 12.88 2.38 13.80
N PHE A 142 13.72 2.20 14.83
CA PHE A 142 15.16 2.39 14.73
C PHE A 142 15.78 1.41 13.72
N LEU A 143 15.47 0.12 13.80
CA LEU A 143 15.94 -0.89 12.85
C LEU A 143 15.49 -0.60 11.41
N ALA A 144 14.22 -0.22 11.22
CA ALA A 144 13.70 0.18 9.92
C ALA A 144 14.48 1.39 9.35
N SER A 145 14.74 2.39 10.19
CA SER A 145 15.45 3.60 9.80
C SER A 145 16.91 3.31 9.40
N LEU A 146 17.60 2.42 10.12
CA LEU A 146 18.95 1.98 9.75
C LEU A 146 19.01 1.30 8.37
N LEU A 147 18.01 0.46 8.04
CA LEU A 147 17.94 -0.18 6.72
C LEU A 147 17.78 0.83 5.58
N VAL A 148 17.01 1.89 5.80
CA VAL A 148 16.84 2.99 4.83
C VAL A 148 18.12 3.82 4.70
N LEU A 149 18.92 3.96 5.77
CA LEU A 149 20.24 4.62 5.66
C LEU A 149 21.23 3.82 4.81
N ILE A 150 21.11 2.49 4.79
CA ILE A 150 21.92 1.61 3.95
C ILE A 150 21.52 1.74 2.47
N GLN A 151 20.22 1.76 2.18
CA GLN A 151 19.70 1.93 0.84
C GLN A 151 18.59 3.00 0.80
N PRO A 152 18.92 4.27 0.48
CA PRO A 152 17.94 5.35 0.51
C PRO A 152 16.83 5.20 -0.54
N VAL A 153 17.07 4.44 -1.61
CA VAL A 153 16.07 4.14 -2.66
C VAL A 153 14.95 3.22 -2.13
N ALA A 154 15.17 2.53 -1.01
CA ALA A 154 14.14 1.71 -0.37
C ALA A 154 13.14 2.53 0.46
N ALA A 155 13.35 3.84 0.62
CA ALA A 155 12.47 4.70 1.39
C ALA A 155 11.05 4.77 0.77
N GLY A 156 10.04 4.56 1.64
CA GLY A 156 8.62 4.62 1.31
C GLY A 156 8.11 3.58 0.33
N SER A 157 6.95 3.88 -0.26
CA SER A 157 6.12 2.88 -0.96
C SER A 157 6.76 2.33 -2.23
N GLY A 158 7.58 3.10 -2.95
CA GLY A 158 8.22 2.64 -4.19
C GLY A 158 7.37 2.73 -5.44
N ILE A 159 6.08 3.07 -5.30
CA ILE A 159 5.13 3.13 -6.42
C ILE A 159 5.58 4.18 -7.43
N PRO A 160 5.99 5.42 -7.07
CA PRO A 160 6.43 6.38 -8.08
C PRO A 160 7.71 5.98 -8.77
N GLU A 161 8.62 5.30 -8.09
CA GLU A 161 9.85 4.79 -8.69
C GLU A 161 9.53 3.76 -9.79
N ILE A 162 8.57 2.86 -9.52
CA ILE A 162 8.07 1.92 -10.53
C ILE A 162 7.28 2.63 -11.63
N LYS A 163 6.47 3.62 -11.29
CA LYS A 163 5.75 4.45 -12.27
C LYS A 163 6.73 5.16 -13.22
N CYS A 164 7.78 5.77 -12.69
CA CYS A 164 8.85 6.38 -13.48
C CYS A 164 9.54 5.33 -14.37
N TYR A 165 9.82 4.14 -13.84
CA TYR A 165 10.41 3.06 -14.60
C TYR A 165 9.52 2.59 -15.75
N LEU A 166 8.22 2.41 -15.50
CA LEU A 166 7.23 2.01 -16.51
C LEU A 166 6.97 3.11 -17.55
N ASN A 167 7.07 4.38 -17.14
CA ASN A 167 7.06 5.54 -18.03
C ASN A 167 8.34 5.66 -18.90
N GLY A 168 9.38 4.87 -18.61
CA GLY A 168 10.60 4.81 -19.40
C GLY A 168 11.80 5.56 -18.81
N VAL A 169 11.77 5.96 -17.54
CA VAL A 169 12.89 6.60 -16.85
C VAL A 169 13.68 5.58 -16.01
N LYS A 170 14.97 5.42 -16.28
CA LYS A 170 15.89 4.57 -15.52
C LYS A 170 16.27 5.24 -14.21
N VAL A 171 15.51 4.97 -13.16
CA VAL A 171 15.86 5.42 -11.80
C VAL A 171 16.97 4.51 -11.23
N PRO A 172 18.14 5.06 -10.84
CA PRO A 172 19.28 4.27 -10.43
C PRO A 172 19.00 3.51 -9.13
N GLY A 173 19.28 2.21 -9.14
CA GLY A 173 19.21 1.36 -7.94
C GLY A 173 17.81 0.87 -7.54
N VAL A 174 16.76 1.19 -8.30
CA VAL A 174 15.38 0.74 -8.02
C VAL A 174 15.26 -0.78 -8.11
N VAL A 175 15.67 -1.37 -9.22
CA VAL A 175 15.52 -2.81 -9.49
C VAL A 175 16.67 -3.69 -8.97
N ARG A 176 17.36 -3.29 -7.89
CA ARG A 176 18.48 -4.06 -7.31
C ARG A 176 17.98 -5.02 -6.23
N LEU A 177 18.59 -6.21 -6.14
CA LEU A 177 18.28 -7.21 -5.09
C LEU A 177 18.45 -6.64 -3.68
N ARG A 178 19.50 -5.85 -3.45
CA ARG A 178 19.72 -5.18 -2.15
C ARG A 178 18.55 -4.26 -1.77
N THR A 179 17.91 -3.63 -2.75
CA THR A 179 16.77 -2.73 -2.53
C THR A 179 15.54 -3.50 -2.06
N VAL A 180 15.19 -4.63 -2.69
CA VAL A 180 14.05 -5.45 -2.23
C VAL A 180 14.28 -6.06 -0.85
N VAL A 181 15.50 -6.48 -0.52
CA VAL A 181 15.83 -7.02 0.82
C VAL A 181 15.71 -5.93 1.89
N CYS A 182 16.34 -4.76 1.68
CA CYS A 182 16.23 -3.63 2.60
C CYS A 182 14.78 -3.17 2.76
N LYS A 183 14.00 -3.23 1.67
CA LYS A 183 12.60 -2.81 1.67
C LYS A 183 11.68 -3.80 2.38
N ALA A 184 11.77 -5.10 2.09
CA ALA A 184 10.97 -6.12 2.77
C ALA A 184 11.21 -6.09 4.29
N MET A 185 12.47 -6.00 4.72
CA MET A 185 12.83 -5.89 6.14
C MET A 185 12.41 -4.54 6.75
N GLY A 186 12.58 -3.44 6.01
CA GLY A 186 12.20 -2.10 6.47
C GLY A 186 10.69 -1.96 6.70
N VAL A 187 9.89 -2.52 5.78
CA VAL A 187 8.42 -2.55 5.89
C VAL A 187 7.99 -3.38 7.08
N LEU A 188 8.55 -4.59 7.23
CA LEU A 188 8.31 -5.47 8.35
C LEU A 188 8.50 -4.77 9.70
N PHE A 189 9.62 -4.07 9.89
CA PHE A 189 9.87 -3.35 11.13
C PHE A 189 9.03 -2.07 11.27
N SER A 190 8.74 -1.36 10.17
CA SER A 190 7.89 -0.16 10.23
C SER A 190 6.45 -0.46 10.64
N VAL A 191 5.87 -1.56 10.13
CA VAL A 191 4.52 -2.00 10.46
C VAL A 191 4.48 -2.58 11.87
N ALA A 192 5.44 -3.45 12.23
CA ALA A 192 5.54 -3.98 13.60
C ALA A 192 5.76 -2.87 14.65
N GLY A 193 6.49 -1.81 14.28
CA GLY A 193 6.75 -0.62 15.09
C GLY A 193 5.55 0.30 15.31
N GLY A 194 4.36 -0.06 14.84
CA GLY A 194 3.12 0.67 15.11
C GLY A 194 3.03 2.03 14.41
N LEU A 195 3.85 2.26 13.37
CA LEU A 195 3.65 3.40 12.49
C LEU A 195 2.39 3.18 11.64
N PHE A 196 1.72 4.28 11.31
CA PHE A 196 0.54 4.27 10.43
C PHE A 196 0.96 4.11 8.97
N VAL A 197 1.48 2.93 8.63
CA VAL A 197 1.96 2.57 7.30
C VAL A 197 1.46 1.18 6.91
N GLY A 198 1.19 0.97 5.63
CA GLY A 198 0.77 -0.31 5.08
C GLY A 198 1.90 -1.08 4.40
N LYS A 199 1.82 -2.42 4.42
CA LYS A 199 2.73 -3.33 3.69
C LYS A 199 2.38 -3.50 2.20
N GLU A 200 1.19 -3.04 1.80
CA GLU A 200 0.62 -3.24 0.46
C GLU A 200 1.36 -2.50 -0.66
N GLY A 201 1.62 -1.21 -0.50
CA GLY A 201 2.33 -0.42 -1.51
C GLY A 201 3.75 -0.93 -1.82
N PRO A 202 4.58 -1.20 -0.79
CA PRO A 202 5.87 -1.84 -0.96
C PRO A 202 5.86 -3.18 -1.73
N MET A 203 4.76 -3.93 -1.66
CA MET A 203 4.61 -5.20 -2.38
C MET A 203 4.69 -5.01 -3.90
N ILE A 204 4.15 -3.90 -4.41
CA ILE A 204 4.17 -3.54 -5.84
C ILE A 204 5.61 -3.34 -6.31
N HIS A 205 6.42 -2.60 -5.53
CA HIS A 205 7.83 -2.43 -5.85
C HIS A 205 8.59 -3.76 -5.72
N SER A 206 8.37 -4.55 -4.66
CA SER A 206 9.00 -5.87 -4.52
C SER A 206 8.72 -6.79 -5.71
N GLY A 207 7.47 -6.87 -6.17
CA GLY A 207 7.08 -7.62 -7.37
C GLY A 207 7.75 -7.09 -8.64
N ALA A 208 7.84 -5.77 -8.81
CA ALA A 208 8.56 -5.15 -9.91
C ALA A 208 10.07 -5.48 -9.90
N VAL A 209 10.73 -5.53 -8.73
CA VAL A 209 12.14 -5.94 -8.63
C VAL A 209 12.31 -7.43 -8.98
N VAL A 210 11.38 -8.28 -8.52
CA VAL A 210 11.37 -9.71 -8.89
C VAL A 210 11.21 -9.87 -10.41
N GLY A 211 10.30 -9.12 -11.02
CA GLY A 211 10.10 -9.07 -12.47
C GLY A 211 11.31 -8.56 -13.25
N ALA A 212 12.07 -7.61 -12.70
CA ALA A 212 13.32 -7.14 -13.30
C ALA A 212 14.49 -8.13 -13.15
N GLY A 213 14.52 -8.87 -12.04
CA GLY A 213 15.66 -9.70 -11.63
C GLY A 213 15.61 -11.12 -12.15
N LEU A 214 14.44 -11.77 -12.09
CA LEU A 214 14.29 -13.18 -12.51
C LEU A 214 14.65 -13.42 -13.97
N PRO A 215 14.15 -12.66 -14.96
CA PRO A 215 14.47 -12.90 -16.38
C PRO A 215 15.95 -12.72 -16.72
N GLN A 216 16.67 -11.90 -15.96
CA GLN A 216 18.09 -11.66 -16.21
C GLN A 216 18.97 -12.83 -15.75
N PHE A 217 18.53 -13.61 -14.74
CA PHE A 217 19.24 -14.76 -14.12
C PHE A 217 20.75 -14.57 -13.90
N GLN A 218 21.19 -13.31 -13.85
CA GLN A 218 22.54 -12.86 -13.54
C GLN A 218 22.37 -11.90 -12.38
N SER A 219 22.63 -12.39 -11.18
CA SER A 219 22.70 -11.50 -10.04
C SER A 219 23.98 -10.69 -10.15
N ILE A 220 23.86 -9.44 -10.64
CA ILE A 220 24.97 -8.47 -10.61
C ILE A 220 25.47 -8.29 -9.16
N SER A 221 24.59 -8.49 -8.17
CA SER A 221 24.92 -8.42 -6.74
C SER A 221 25.55 -9.70 -6.18
N LEU A 222 25.24 -10.88 -6.73
CA LEU A 222 25.80 -12.17 -6.36
C LEU A 222 26.57 -12.73 -7.55
N ARG A 223 27.78 -12.18 -7.76
CA ARG A 223 28.73 -12.43 -8.87
C ARG A 223 29.07 -13.91 -9.16
N LYS A 224 28.52 -14.86 -8.39
CA LYS A 224 28.86 -16.29 -8.35
C LYS A 224 27.87 -17.22 -9.08
N ILE A 225 26.67 -16.76 -9.45
CA ILE A 225 25.68 -17.61 -10.14
C ILE A 225 25.57 -17.13 -11.58
N GLN A 226 26.33 -17.72 -12.49
CA GLN A 226 26.26 -17.48 -13.92
C GLN A 226 25.53 -18.64 -14.60
N PHE A 227 24.21 -18.54 -14.74
CA PHE A 227 23.49 -19.39 -15.68
C PHE A 227 23.59 -18.77 -17.07
N ASN A 228 23.96 -19.59 -18.07
CA ASN A 228 24.12 -19.15 -19.45
C ASN A 228 22.74 -19.02 -20.12
N PHE A 229 21.95 -18.03 -19.68
CA PHE A 229 20.63 -17.72 -20.20
C PHE A 229 20.67 -16.39 -20.96
N PRO A 230 20.81 -16.41 -22.30
CA PRO A 230 20.94 -15.21 -23.13
C PRO A 230 19.59 -14.58 -23.52
N TYR A 231 18.46 -15.20 -23.17
CA TYR A 231 17.14 -14.73 -23.54
C TYR A 231 16.67 -13.55 -22.66
N PHE A 232 15.96 -12.58 -23.24
CA PHE A 232 15.27 -11.49 -22.55
C PHE A 232 16.13 -10.44 -21.81
N ARG A 233 17.27 -10.04 -22.37
CA ARG A 233 18.13 -8.96 -21.81
C ARG A 233 17.86 -7.56 -22.36
N SER A 234 16.86 -7.41 -23.24
CA SER A 234 16.45 -6.11 -23.76
C SER A 234 15.66 -5.30 -22.71
N ASP A 235 15.83 -3.98 -22.73
CA ASP A 235 15.06 -3.05 -21.91
C ASP A 235 13.54 -3.18 -22.14
N ARG A 236 13.12 -3.53 -23.36
CA ARG A 236 11.71 -3.80 -23.69
C ARG A 236 11.16 -4.99 -22.90
N ASP A 237 11.82 -6.14 -22.99
CA ASP A 237 11.38 -7.35 -22.29
C ASP A 237 11.45 -7.13 -20.77
N LYS A 238 12.49 -6.44 -20.29
CA LYS A 238 12.60 -6.07 -18.88
C LYS A 238 11.41 -5.23 -18.42
N ARG A 239 10.99 -4.23 -19.20
CA ARG A 239 9.79 -3.43 -18.89
C ARG A 239 8.53 -4.28 -18.86
N ASP A 240 8.35 -5.20 -19.81
CA ASP A 240 7.21 -6.13 -19.83
C ASP A 240 7.16 -7.01 -18.56
N PHE A 241 8.30 -7.56 -18.13
CA PHE A 241 8.34 -8.39 -16.92
C PHE A 241 8.20 -7.57 -15.63
N VAL A 242 8.73 -6.34 -15.60
CA VAL A 242 8.50 -5.40 -14.49
C VAL A 242 7.03 -5.02 -14.38
N SER A 243 6.36 -4.80 -15.51
CA SER A 243 4.91 -4.57 -15.60
C SER A 243 4.11 -5.77 -15.06
N ALA A 244 4.51 -7.00 -15.44
CA ALA A 244 3.90 -8.22 -14.89
C ALA A 244 4.15 -8.38 -13.38
N GLY A 245 5.37 -8.11 -12.91
CA GLY A 245 5.73 -8.18 -11.50
C GLY A 245 5.02 -7.12 -10.64
N ALA A 246 4.88 -5.89 -11.14
CA ALA A 246 4.12 -4.84 -10.47
C ALA A 246 2.64 -5.21 -10.33
N ALA A 247 2.02 -5.75 -11.40
CA ALA A 247 0.65 -6.26 -11.37
C ALA A 247 0.48 -7.41 -10.37
N ALA A 248 1.41 -8.36 -10.36
CA ALA A 248 1.44 -9.45 -9.39
C ALA A 248 1.56 -8.95 -7.95
N GLY A 249 2.33 -7.88 -7.71
CA GLY A 249 2.43 -7.23 -6.40
C GLY A 249 1.11 -6.63 -5.95
N VAL A 250 0.38 -5.93 -6.84
CA VAL A 250 -0.97 -5.40 -6.56
C VAL A 250 -1.95 -6.55 -6.30
N ALA A 251 -1.89 -7.62 -7.10
CA ALA A 251 -2.75 -8.78 -6.97
C ALA A 251 -2.53 -9.56 -5.66
N ALA A 252 -1.27 -9.67 -5.22
CA ALA A 252 -0.93 -10.27 -3.92
C ALA A 252 -1.34 -9.35 -2.75
N ALA A 253 -1.21 -8.04 -2.90
CA ALA A 253 -1.60 -7.07 -1.88
C ALA A 253 -3.11 -7.09 -1.61
N PHE A 254 -3.92 -6.91 -2.67
CA PHE A 254 -5.37 -6.69 -2.55
C PHE A 254 -6.22 -7.91 -2.91
N GLY A 255 -5.61 -9.03 -3.32
CA GLY A 255 -6.36 -10.20 -3.79
C GLY A 255 -7.10 -9.96 -5.12
N ALA A 256 -6.73 -8.92 -5.87
CA ALA A 256 -7.44 -8.45 -7.05
C ALA A 256 -6.57 -8.58 -8.33
N PRO A 257 -6.52 -9.75 -8.98
CA PRO A 257 -5.63 -9.98 -10.14
C PRO A 257 -6.00 -9.13 -11.37
N ILE A 258 -7.29 -8.89 -11.60
CA ILE A 258 -7.76 -8.00 -12.68
C ILE A 258 -7.39 -6.55 -12.36
N GLY A 259 -7.57 -6.12 -11.10
CA GLY A 259 -7.18 -4.77 -10.65
C GLY A 259 -5.68 -4.51 -10.82
N GLY A 260 -4.82 -5.48 -10.48
CA GLY A 260 -3.38 -5.39 -10.70
C GLY A 260 -3.00 -5.32 -12.18
N THR A 261 -3.72 -6.06 -13.04
CA THR A 261 -3.52 -5.99 -14.49
C THR A 261 -3.90 -4.63 -15.04
N LEU A 262 -5.04 -4.07 -14.62
CA LEU A 262 -5.48 -2.72 -15.01
C LEU A 262 -4.52 -1.63 -14.53
N PHE A 263 -4.02 -1.73 -13.29
CA PHE A 263 -3.01 -0.82 -12.78
C PHE A 263 -1.74 -0.79 -13.66
N SER A 264 -1.28 -1.96 -14.10
CA SER A 264 -0.10 -2.06 -14.96
C SER A 264 -0.35 -1.52 -16.38
N LEU A 265 -1.57 -1.65 -16.88
CA LEU A 265 -1.99 -1.06 -18.16
C LEU A 265 -2.08 0.46 -18.09
N GLU A 266 -2.67 1.01 -17.02
CA GLU A 266 -2.79 2.46 -16.80
C GLU A 266 -1.41 3.14 -16.66
N GLU A 267 -0.50 2.52 -15.93
CA GLU A 267 0.79 3.14 -15.57
C GLU A 267 1.95 2.78 -16.51
N GLY A 268 1.87 1.65 -17.23
CA GLY A 268 3.01 1.12 -18.00
C GLY A 268 2.76 0.82 -19.48
N SER A 269 1.51 0.95 -19.97
CA SER A 269 1.20 0.70 -21.37
C SER A 269 0.83 1.99 -22.10
N SER A 270 1.74 2.47 -22.96
CA SER A 270 1.43 3.52 -23.95
C SER A 270 0.59 2.97 -25.10
N PHE A 271 0.62 1.65 -25.31
CA PHE A 271 -0.14 0.94 -26.35
C PHE A 271 -0.65 -0.39 -25.82
N TRP A 272 -1.83 -0.79 -26.30
CA TRP A 272 -2.49 -2.02 -25.87
C TRP A 272 -1.93 -3.24 -26.59
N ASN A 273 -1.18 -4.09 -25.88
CA ASN A 273 -0.70 -5.38 -26.39
C ASN A 273 -1.46 -6.53 -25.74
N GLN A 274 -2.40 -7.12 -26.47
CA GLN A 274 -3.23 -8.22 -25.97
C GLN A 274 -2.42 -9.40 -25.43
N GLY A 275 -1.31 -9.74 -26.09
CA GLY A 275 -0.45 -10.85 -25.67
C GLY A 275 0.30 -10.57 -24.36
N LEU A 276 0.62 -9.30 -24.08
CA LEU A 276 1.20 -8.90 -22.80
C LEU A 276 0.13 -8.93 -21.70
N THR A 277 -1.07 -8.41 -21.97
CA THR A 277 -2.18 -8.37 -21.01
C THR A 277 -2.52 -9.76 -20.46
N TRP A 278 -2.61 -10.77 -21.33
CA TRP A 278 -2.86 -12.15 -20.89
C TRP A 278 -1.75 -12.71 -19.98
N LYS A 279 -0.49 -12.38 -20.28
CA LYS A 279 0.65 -12.80 -19.45
C LYS A 279 0.63 -12.10 -18.09
N VAL A 280 0.37 -10.78 -18.07
CA VAL A 280 0.27 -9.99 -16.83
C VAL A 280 -0.88 -10.51 -15.95
N LEU A 281 -2.03 -10.83 -16.54
CA LEU A 281 -3.16 -11.42 -15.83
C LEU A 281 -2.80 -12.78 -15.23
N PHE A 282 -2.18 -13.65 -16.01
CA PHE A 282 -1.72 -14.95 -15.53
C PHE A 282 -0.68 -14.84 -14.41
N CYS A 283 0.27 -13.91 -14.52
CA CYS A 283 1.23 -13.59 -13.45
C CYS A 283 0.52 -13.22 -12.15
N SER A 284 -0.50 -12.37 -12.26
CA SER A 284 -1.27 -11.85 -11.14
C SER A 284 -2.07 -12.95 -10.46
N MET A 285 -2.75 -13.79 -11.24
CA MET A 285 -3.46 -14.97 -10.74
C MET A 285 -2.52 -15.95 -10.03
N ALA A 286 -1.33 -16.20 -10.60
CA ALA A 286 -0.33 -17.06 -9.97
C ALA A 286 0.16 -16.50 -8.63
N ALA A 287 0.36 -15.18 -8.51
CA ALA A 287 0.75 -14.54 -7.26
C ALA A 287 -0.35 -14.66 -6.18
N THR A 288 -1.59 -14.33 -6.51
CA THR A 288 -2.76 -14.46 -5.63
C THR A 288 -2.97 -15.92 -5.19
N PHE A 289 -2.90 -16.87 -6.13
CA PHE A 289 -3.01 -18.29 -5.83
C PHE A 289 -1.92 -18.77 -4.88
N THR A 290 -0.66 -18.41 -5.15
CA THR A 290 0.49 -18.79 -4.33
C THR A 290 0.33 -18.25 -2.91
N LEU A 291 0.00 -16.96 -2.77
CA LEU A 291 -0.20 -16.34 -1.45
C LEU A 291 -1.32 -17.04 -0.67
N ASN A 292 -2.49 -17.23 -1.29
CA ASN A 292 -3.66 -17.86 -0.66
C ASN A 292 -3.35 -19.30 -0.23
N PHE A 293 -2.75 -20.10 -1.12
CA PHE A 293 -2.40 -21.50 -0.85
C PHE A 293 -1.49 -21.65 0.38
N PHE A 294 -0.40 -20.88 0.44
CA PHE A 294 0.53 -20.97 1.57
C PHE A 294 -0.01 -20.32 2.84
N ARG A 295 -0.72 -19.19 2.72
CA ARG A 295 -1.30 -18.50 3.88
C ARG A 295 -2.33 -19.38 4.59
N SER A 296 -3.20 -20.05 3.83
CA SER A 296 -4.19 -20.96 4.40
C SER A 296 -3.57 -22.17 5.08
N GLY A 297 -2.50 -22.73 4.50
CA GLY A 297 -1.76 -23.82 5.14
C GLY A 297 -1.11 -23.42 6.47
N ILE A 298 -0.59 -22.18 6.57
CA ILE A 298 0.03 -21.66 7.80
C ILE A 298 -1.03 -21.29 8.86
N GLN A 299 -2.14 -20.67 8.45
CA GLN A 299 -3.14 -20.13 9.38
C GLN A 299 -4.13 -21.19 9.87
N PHE A 300 -4.65 -22.03 8.97
CA PHE A 300 -5.72 -22.98 9.30
C PHE A 300 -5.23 -24.42 9.45
N GLY A 301 -3.95 -24.70 9.17
CA GLY A 301 -3.42 -26.08 9.14
C GLY A 301 -4.03 -26.97 8.04
N SER A 302 -4.97 -26.43 7.25
CA SER A 302 -5.63 -27.09 6.13
C SER A 302 -5.13 -26.48 4.82
N TRP A 303 -4.44 -27.31 4.03
CA TRP A 303 -3.97 -26.92 2.72
C TRP A 303 -5.15 -26.94 1.74
N GLY A 304 -5.47 -25.80 1.12
CA GLY A 304 -6.50 -25.70 0.07
C GLY A 304 -7.81 -25.00 0.44
N SER A 305 -7.93 -24.42 1.65
CA SER A 305 -8.99 -23.43 1.89
C SER A 305 -8.60 -22.12 1.17
N PHE A 306 -9.44 -21.60 0.28
CA PHE A 306 -9.11 -20.41 -0.54
C PHE A 306 -9.80 -19.14 -0.06
N GLN A 307 -9.87 -18.92 1.25
CA GLN A 307 -10.62 -17.81 1.85
C GLN A 307 -9.85 -16.49 1.93
N LEU A 308 -8.51 -16.50 1.74
CA LEU A 308 -7.63 -15.35 1.98
C LEU A 308 -6.88 -14.94 0.70
N PRO A 309 -7.53 -14.27 -0.26
CA PRO A 309 -6.97 -14.01 -1.58
C PRO A 309 -5.82 -13.00 -1.57
N GLY A 310 -5.82 -12.02 -0.67
CA GLY A 310 -4.83 -10.96 -0.58
C GLY A 310 -4.36 -10.73 0.85
N LEU A 311 -3.29 -9.94 1.02
CA LEU A 311 -2.83 -9.49 2.33
C LEU A 311 -3.95 -8.77 3.08
N LEU A 312 -4.62 -7.83 2.40
CA LEU A 312 -5.85 -7.21 2.86
C LEU A 312 -7.08 -8.00 2.36
N ASN A 313 -7.99 -8.34 3.28
CA ASN A 313 -9.28 -8.95 2.97
C ASN A 313 -10.39 -8.08 3.56
N PHE A 314 -11.43 -7.81 2.78
CA PHE A 314 -12.57 -7.00 3.19
C PHE A 314 -13.76 -7.82 3.71
N GLY A 315 -13.66 -9.15 3.68
CA GLY A 315 -14.76 -10.03 4.09
C GLY A 315 -15.89 -10.09 3.06
N GLU A 316 -17.00 -10.73 3.45
CA GLU A 316 -18.14 -10.95 2.57
C GLU A 316 -19.24 -9.92 2.83
N PHE A 317 -19.54 -9.07 1.85
CA PHE A 317 -20.70 -8.18 1.88
C PHE A 317 -21.93 -8.94 1.36
N LYS A 318 -22.51 -9.80 2.18
CA LYS A 318 -23.74 -10.56 1.86
C LYS A 318 -24.89 -10.12 2.75
N CYS A 319 -26.08 -10.06 2.16
CA CYS A 319 -27.31 -9.95 2.92
C CYS A 319 -27.68 -11.30 3.53
N SER A 320 -28.20 -11.30 4.76
CA SER A 320 -28.74 -12.51 5.39
C SER A 320 -29.83 -13.15 4.52
N GLU A 321 -29.75 -14.46 4.28
CA GLU A 321 -30.67 -15.22 3.41
C GLU A 321 -32.14 -15.15 3.86
N SER A 322 -32.42 -14.68 5.08
CA SER A 322 -33.77 -14.50 5.63
C SER A 322 -34.57 -13.37 4.96
N ASP A 323 -33.93 -12.40 4.31
CA ASP A 323 -34.60 -11.24 3.70
C ASP A 323 -34.62 -11.30 2.18
N LYS A 324 -35.70 -11.86 1.61
CA LYS A 324 -35.99 -11.93 0.15
C LYS A 324 -36.12 -10.55 -0.54
N LYS A 325 -35.90 -9.44 0.17
CA LYS A 325 -35.88 -8.06 -0.35
C LYS A 325 -34.69 -7.26 0.19
N CYS A 326 -33.51 -7.86 0.32
CA CYS A 326 -32.32 -7.07 0.64
C CYS A 326 -31.84 -6.29 -0.59
N HIS A 327 -32.31 -5.05 -0.73
CA HIS A 327 -31.65 -4.06 -1.58
C HIS A 327 -30.52 -3.44 -0.75
N LEU A 328 -29.26 -3.80 -1.04
CA LEU A 328 -28.09 -3.28 -0.32
C LEU A 328 -27.98 -1.75 -0.38
N TRP A 329 -28.52 -1.15 -1.45
CA TRP A 329 -28.59 0.29 -1.64
C TRP A 329 -29.82 0.63 -2.49
N THR A 330 -30.37 1.81 -2.21
CA THR A 330 -31.47 2.44 -2.94
C THR A 330 -30.96 3.58 -3.82
N ALA A 331 -31.80 4.10 -4.73
CA ALA A 331 -31.41 5.21 -5.59
C ALA A 331 -31.15 6.52 -4.83
N VAL A 332 -31.72 6.67 -3.62
CA VAL A 332 -31.46 7.82 -2.73
C VAL A 332 -30.03 7.77 -2.19
N ASP A 333 -29.54 6.56 -1.88
CA ASP A 333 -28.19 6.31 -1.38
C ASP A 333 -27.11 6.70 -2.39
N LEU A 334 -27.42 6.63 -3.69
CA LEU A 334 -26.52 7.13 -4.74
C LEU A 334 -26.24 8.63 -4.60
N GLY A 335 -27.23 9.42 -4.19
CA GLY A 335 -27.05 10.85 -3.90
C GLY A 335 -26.06 11.08 -2.76
N PHE A 336 -26.18 10.27 -1.69
CA PHE A 336 -25.25 10.30 -0.57
C PHE A 336 -23.85 9.83 -0.98
N PHE A 337 -23.70 8.80 -1.81
CA PHE A 337 -22.41 8.34 -2.33
C PHE A 337 -21.71 9.40 -3.18
N ILE A 338 -22.45 10.17 -3.97
CA ILE A 338 -21.89 11.30 -4.73
C ILE A 338 -21.40 12.40 -3.78
N LEU A 339 -22.22 12.79 -2.80
CA LEU A 339 -21.84 13.80 -1.80
C LEU A 339 -20.58 13.38 -1.04
N MET A 340 -20.54 12.12 -0.60
CA MET A 340 -19.38 11.48 0.03
C MET A 340 -18.15 11.50 -0.88
N GLY A 341 -18.31 11.20 -2.17
CA GLY A 341 -17.24 11.30 -3.15
C GLY A 341 -16.68 12.72 -3.30
N ILE A 342 -17.54 13.74 -3.24
CA ILE A 342 -17.14 15.15 -3.26
C ILE A 342 -16.35 15.51 -2.00
N VAL A 343 -16.88 15.18 -0.82
CA VAL A 343 -16.20 15.42 0.47
C VAL A 343 -14.86 14.70 0.50
N GLY A 344 -14.82 13.44 0.10
CA GLY A 344 -13.60 12.65 0.00
C GLY A 344 -12.57 13.20 -0.98
N GLY A 345 -13.02 13.70 -2.14
CA GLY A 345 -12.15 14.39 -3.10
C GLY A 345 -11.53 15.65 -2.53
N LEU A 346 -12.31 16.47 -1.81
CA LEU A 346 -11.84 17.70 -1.16
C LEU A 346 -10.85 17.42 -0.01
N LEU A 347 -11.15 16.42 0.83
CA LEU A 347 -10.27 15.96 1.89
C LEU A 347 -8.96 15.40 1.33
N GLY A 348 -9.04 14.56 0.28
CA GLY A 348 -7.86 14.03 -0.40
C GLY A 348 -6.99 15.11 -1.07
N ALA A 349 -7.61 16.13 -1.67
CA ALA A 349 -6.89 17.28 -2.21
C ALA A 349 -6.16 18.08 -1.12
N THR A 350 -6.82 18.30 0.01
CA THR A 350 -6.25 18.99 1.18
C THR A 350 -5.07 18.21 1.76
N PHE A 351 -5.22 16.90 1.94
CA PHE A 351 -4.17 15.99 2.39
C PHE A 351 -2.94 16.03 1.48
N ASN A 352 -3.14 15.97 0.16
CA ASN A 352 -2.07 16.07 -0.82
C ASN A 352 -1.35 17.42 -0.77
N CYS A 353 -2.08 18.53 -0.60
CA CYS A 353 -1.49 19.85 -0.46
C CYS A 353 -0.62 19.96 0.80
N LEU A 354 -1.09 19.43 1.94
CA LEU A 354 -0.35 19.41 3.19
C LEU A 354 0.91 18.55 3.08
N ASN A 355 0.81 17.34 2.51
CA ASN A 355 1.96 16.48 2.28
C ASN A 355 2.99 17.09 1.33
N LYS A 356 2.55 17.79 0.27
CA LYS A 356 3.46 18.52 -0.63
C LYS A 356 4.23 19.61 0.13
N ARG A 357 3.54 20.39 0.97
CA ARG A 357 4.19 21.43 1.80
C ARG A 357 5.18 20.83 2.80
N LEU A 358 4.79 19.75 3.48
CA LEU A 358 5.65 19.03 4.43
C LEU A 358 6.88 18.43 3.75
N ALA A 359 6.71 17.81 2.56
CA ALA A 359 7.81 17.28 1.77
C ALA A 359 8.79 18.38 1.33
N LYS A 360 8.29 19.53 0.84
CA LYS A 360 9.14 20.68 0.49
C LYS A 360 9.91 21.20 1.71
N TYR A 361 9.26 21.27 2.87
CA TYR A 361 9.90 21.63 4.12
C TYR A 361 11.01 20.64 4.54
N ARG A 362 10.75 19.33 4.47
CA ARG A 362 11.75 18.28 4.78
C ARG A 362 12.95 18.34 3.84
N MET A 363 12.73 18.55 2.54
CA MET A 363 13.81 18.68 1.57
C MET A 363 14.71 19.89 1.85
N ARG A 364 14.13 21.02 2.31
CA ARG A 364 14.89 22.23 2.61
C ARG A 364 15.57 22.20 3.98
N ASN A 365 14.93 21.64 5.00
CA ASN A 365 15.35 21.79 6.40
C ASN A 365 15.91 20.51 7.05
N VAL A 366 15.52 19.32 6.58
CA VAL A 366 15.89 18.03 7.19
C VAL A 366 16.88 17.25 6.32
N HIS A 367 16.69 17.23 5.01
CA HIS A 367 17.60 16.53 4.09
C HIS A 367 19.05 17.04 4.10
N PRO A 368 19.35 18.36 4.20
CA PRO A 368 20.74 18.82 4.25
C PRO A 368 21.44 18.53 5.59
N LYS A 369 20.68 18.16 6.63
CA LYS A 369 21.23 17.80 7.94
C LYS A 369 21.81 16.38 7.96
N PRO A 370 22.66 16.03 8.95
CA PRO A 370 23.27 14.71 9.03
C PRO A 370 22.21 13.60 9.11
N LYS A 371 22.57 12.40 8.62
CA LYS A 371 21.68 11.22 8.56
C LYS A 371 21.00 10.90 9.89
N LEU A 372 21.66 11.17 11.01
CA LEU A 372 21.11 10.98 12.36
C LEU A 372 19.83 11.79 12.59
N VAL A 373 19.71 13.01 12.05
CA VAL A 373 18.52 13.84 12.22
C VAL A 373 17.29 13.20 11.57
N ARG A 374 17.48 12.46 10.47
CA ARG A 374 16.38 11.73 9.80
C ARG A 374 15.90 10.54 10.63
N VAL A 375 16.82 9.86 11.32
CA VAL A 375 16.49 8.78 12.26
C VAL A 375 15.81 9.34 13.52
N LEU A 376 16.28 10.48 14.03
CA LEU A 376 15.64 11.14 15.17
C LEU A 376 14.22 11.62 14.84
N GLU A 377 13.99 12.09 13.61
CA GLU A 377 12.64 12.44 13.16
C GLU A 377 11.70 11.23 13.17
N SER A 378 12.10 10.08 12.60
CA SER A 378 11.24 8.89 12.60
C SER A 378 10.99 8.35 14.01
N LEU A 379 11.98 8.41 14.90
CA LEU A 379 11.81 8.05 16.32
C LEU A 379 10.89 9.02 17.06
N LEU A 380 10.99 10.33 16.80
CA LEU A 380 10.09 11.32 17.39
C LEU A 380 8.65 11.11 16.93
N VAL A 381 8.44 10.80 15.65
CA VAL A 381 7.11 10.46 15.13
C VAL A 381 6.56 9.23 15.84
N SER A 382 7.35 8.15 15.93
CA SER A 382 6.95 6.92 16.63
C SER A 382 6.62 7.15 18.12
N LEU A 383 7.39 8.00 18.80
CA LEU A 383 7.14 8.41 20.17
C LEU A 383 5.80 9.16 20.28
N THR A 384 5.60 10.19 19.47
CA THR A 384 4.37 10.99 19.50
C THR A 384 3.15 10.15 19.13
N THR A 385 3.22 9.30 18.10
CA THR A 385 2.09 8.43 17.70
C THR A 385 1.74 7.46 18.81
N THR A 386 2.72 6.83 19.44
CA THR A 386 2.49 5.85 20.52
C THR A 386 1.85 6.52 21.74
N VAL A 387 2.35 7.69 22.14
CA VAL A 387 1.80 8.44 23.29
C VAL A 387 0.37 8.92 23.00
N VAL A 388 0.12 9.46 21.80
CA VAL A 388 -1.22 9.93 21.41
C VAL A 388 -2.21 8.78 21.36
N VAL A 389 -1.85 7.65 20.75
CA VAL A 389 -2.71 6.45 20.70
C VAL A 389 -3.04 5.95 22.09
N PHE A 390 -2.03 5.80 22.94
CA PHE A 390 -2.21 5.29 24.29
C PHE A 390 -3.11 6.21 25.12
N LEU A 391 -2.85 7.53 25.09
CA LEU A 391 -3.68 8.53 25.76
C LEU A 391 -5.11 8.58 25.21
N ALA A 392 -5.26 8.48 23.88
CA ALA A 392 -6.57 8.45 23.25
C ALA A 392 -7.38 7.23 23.70
N SER A 393 -6.76 6.03 23.77
CA SER A 393 -7.42 4.83 24.29
C SER A 393 -7.83 4.94 25.76
N MET A 394 -7.14 5.75 26.56
CA MET A 394 -7.52 5.99 27.96
C MET A 394 -8.63 7.02 28.13
N VAL A 395 -8.56 8.14 27.40
CA VAL A 395 -9.46 9.29 27.61
C VAL A 395 -10.76 9.14 26.83
N LEU A 396 -10.71 8.51 25.66
CA LEU A 396 -11.82 8.45 24.71
C LEU A 396 -12.43 7.05 24.58
N GLY A 397 -11.84 6.04 25.22
CA GLY A 397 -12.34 4.66 25.16
C GLY A 397 -13.58 4.50 26.03
N GLU A 398 -14.66 3.96 25.46
CA GLU A 398 -15.85 3.55 26.20
C GLU A 398 -15.85 2.04 26.44
N CYS A 399 -16.25 1.62 27.64
CA CYS A 399 -16.37 0.21 27.99
C CYS A 399 -17.71 -0.35 27.52
N ARG A 400 -17.67 -1.29 26.57
CA ARG A 400 -18.85 -1.95 25.98
C ARG A 400 -18.89 -3.42 26.37
N GLN A 401 -20.08 -4.03 26.47
CA GLN A 401 -20.21 -5.44 26.82
C GLN A 401 -19.80 -6.35 25.66
N MET A 402 -19.06 -7.42 25.99
CA MET A 402 -18.71 -8.47 25.04
C MET A 402 -19.99 -9.23 24.66
N SER A 403 -20.40 -9.24 23.39
CA SER A 403 -21.58 -9.98 22.95
C SER A 403 -21.34 -11.49 23.10
N SER A 404 -21.84 -12.09 24.18
CA SER A 404 -21.88 -13.54 24.34
C SER A 404 -22.91 -14.10 23.35
N SER A 405 -22.46 -14.57 22.19
CA SER A 405 -23.31 -15.38 21.32
C SER A 405 -23.51 -16.76 21.96
N ARG A 406 -24.48 -16.86 22.87
CA ARG A 406 -25.17 -18.11 23.18
C ARG A 406 -26.31 -18.25 22.17
N HIS A 407 -26.09 -19.00 21.09
CA HIS A 407 -27.18 -19.72 20.45
C HIS A 407 -26.74 -21.11 19.96
N SER A 408 -27.33 -22.11 20.59
CA SER A 408 -27.45 -23.50 20.16
C SER A 408 -28.11 -23.56 18.78
N GLY A 409 -27.47 -24.23 17.83
CA GLY A 409 -28.01 -24.49 16.49
C GLY A 409 -26.91 -24.92 15.54
N ASN A 410 -26.88 -26.20 15.21
CA ASN A 410 -26.10 -26.73 14.09
C ASN A 410 -26.48 -25.96 12.83
N ASP A 411 -25.60 -25.14 12.27
CA ASP A 411 -25.47 -24.94 10.82
C ASP A 411 -24.29 -24.01 10.46
N THR A 412 -23.45 -24.52 9.55
CA THR A 412 -22.44 -23.84 8.71
C THR A 412 -21.12 -23.32 9.31
N LEU A 413 -20.07 -24.07 9.00
CA LEU A 413 -18.63 -23.94 9.22
C LEU A 413 -17.95 -22.66 8.63
N SER A 414 -18.65 -21.54 8.47
CA SER A 414 -18.09 -20.32 7.85
C SER A 414 -18.31 -19.02 8.63
N LEU A 415 -19.32 -18.97 9.49
CA LEU A 415 -19.59 -17.83 10.38
C LEU A 415 -18.88 -17.96 11.75
N GLN A 416 -18.46 -19.17 12.14
CA GLN A 416 -17.71 -19.39 13.39
C GLN A 416 -16.29 -18.82 13.33
N ASP A 417 -15.58 -18.93 12.20
CA ASP A 417 -14.16 -18.52 12.11
C ASP A 417 -13.96 -17.00 12.16
N ILE A 418 -14.89 -16.21 11.59
CA ILE A 418 -14.85 -14.73 11.71
C ILE A 418 -15.12 -14.32 13.16
N SER A 419 -16.01 -15.03 13.87
CA SER A 419 -16.33 -14.73 15.26
C SER A 419 -15.20 -15.09 16.25
N GLU A 420 -14.37 -16.10 15.94
CA GLU A 420 -13.18 -16.44 16.75
C GLU A 420 -12.03 -15.44 16.52
N ASP A 421 -11.77 -15.03 15.28
CA ASP A 421 -10.77 -13.99 14.97
C ASP A 421 -11.20 -12.63 15.57
N VAL A 422 -12.49 -12.27 15.49
CA VAL A 422 -13.02 -11.04 16.11
C VAL A 422 -12.92 -11.11 17.63
N ASN A 423 -13.31 -12.21 18.29
CA ASN A 423 -13.18 -12.33 19.74
C ASN A 423 -11.72 -12.34 20.24
N SER A 424 -10.76 -12.86 19.46
CA SER A 424 -9.33 -12.80 19.78
C SER A 424 -8.72 -11.38 19.66
N SER A 425 -9.40 -10.53 18.89
CA SER A 425 -8.97 -9.16 18.61
C SER A 425 -9.56 -8.14 19.58
N ILE A 426 -10.58 -8.48 20.36
CA ILE A 426 -11.18 -7.57 21.35
C ILE A 426 -10.19 -7.30 22.49
N LYS A 427 -9.97 -6.02 22.82
CA LYS A 427 -9.06 -5.59 23.89
C LYS A 427 -9.83 -5.05 25.08
N THR A 428 -9.63 -5.66 26.24
CA THR A 428 -10.27 -5.30 27.53
C THR A 428 -9.55 -4.19 28.29
N PHE A 429 -8.69 -3.42 27.62
CA PHE A 429 -7.85 -2.41 28.28
C PHE A 429 -8.68 -1.36 29.02
N PHE A 430 -8.32 -1.13 30.29
CA PHE A 430 -8.88 -0.07 31.14
C PHE A 430 -10.38 -0.22 31.46
N CYS A 431 -10.95 -1.40 31.23
CA CYS A 431 -12.35 -1.70 31.49
C CYS A 431 -12.51 -2.84 32.51
N PRO A 432 -13.58 -2.82 33.34
CA PRO A 432 -13.85 -3.88 34.30
C PRO A 432 -14.19 -5.21 33.58
N ASN A 433 -14.03 -6.32 34.32
CA ASN A 433 -14.26 -7.67 33.82
C ASN A 433 -15.59 -7.80 33.05
N GLU A 434 -15.55 -8.48 31.90
CA GLU A 434 -16.64 -8.68 30.93
C GLU A 434 -17.00 -7.49 30.02
N THR A 435 -16.22 -6.39 30.06
CA THR A 435 -16.34 -5.28 29.11
C THR A 435 -15.04 -5.03 28.33
N TYR A 436 -15.17 -4.54 27.10
CA TYR A 436 -14.05 -4.20 26.23
C TYR A 436 -14.02 -2.72 25.90
N ASN A 437 -12.82 -2.21 25.60
CA ASN A 437 -12.61 -0.83 25.20
C ASN A 437 -12.61 -0.74 23.67
N ASP A 438 -13.56 0.01 23.12
CA ASP A 438 -13.75 0.17 21.68
C ASP A 438 -12.55 0.83 21.00
N MET A 439 -12.03 1.91 21.56
CA MET A 439 -10.88 2.65 21.04
C MET A 439 -9.58 1.83 21.16
N ALA A 440 -9.41 1.09 22.25
CA ALA A 440 -8.26 0.21 22.42
C ALA A 440 -8.27 -0.94 21.40
N THR A 441 -9.46 -1.52 21.15
CA THR A 441 -9.63 -2.57 20.14
C THR A 441 -9.28 -2.06 18.74
N LEU A 442 -9.58 -0.80 18.43
CA LEU A 442 -9.26 -0.19 17.15
C LEU A 442 -7.76 0.05 16.94
N PHE A 443 -7.05 0.58 17.95
CA PHE A 443 -5.64 0.97 17.81
C PHE A 443 -4.63 -0.13 18.13
N PHE A 444 -4.98 -1.10 18.99
CA PHE A 444 -4.09 -2.19 19.40
C PHE A 444 -4.30 -3.49 18.62
N ASN A 445 -5.06 -3.42 17.52
CA ASN A 445 -5.15 -4.47 16.51
C ASN A 445 -4.32 -4.13 15.28
N PRO A 446 -3.96 -5.15 14.48
CA PRO A 446 -3.49 -4.92 13.11
C PRO A 446 -4.50 -4.07 12.33
N GLN A 447 -4.01 -3.13 11.52
CA GLN A 447 -4.85 -2.22 10.73
C GLN A 447 -5.83 -2.98 9.81
N GLU A 448 -5.41 -4.12 9.26
CA GLU A 448 -6.26 -4.99 8.43
C GLU A 448 -7.49 -5.53 9.19
N SER A 449 -7.30 -5.92 10.46
CA SER A 449 -8.39 -6.39 11.33
C SER A 449 -9.30 -5.23 11.77
N ALA A 450 -8.73 -4.06 12.05
CA ALA A 450 -9.49 -2.86 12.40
C ALA A 450 -10.42 -2.41 11.27
N ILE A 451 -9.95 -2.44 10.01
CA ILE A 451 -10.77 -2.13 8.83
C ILE A 451 -11.90 -3.16 8.68
N LEU A 452 -11.59 -4.44 8.85
CA LEU A 452 -12.57 -5.50 8.73
C LEU A 452 -13.66 -5.40 9.81
N GLN A 453 -13.30 -5.04 11.05
CA GLN A 453 -14.27 -4.75 12.10
C GLN A 453 -15.18 -3.59 11.73
N LEU A 454 -14.63 -2.50 11.19
CA LEU A 454 -15.43 -1.34 10.80
C LEU A 454 -16.49 -1.65 9.72
N PHE A 455 -16.23 -2.62 8.85
CA PHE A 455 -17.20 -3.03 7.81
C PHE A 455 -18.27 -4.02 8.30
N HIS A 456 -17.93 -4.89 9.25
CA HIS A 456 -18.81 -5.99 9.62
C HIS A 456 -19.47 -5.84 11.00
N GLN A 457 -19.08 -4.84 11.78
CA GLN A 457 -19.64 -4.59 13.11
C GLN A 457 -20.90 -3.70 13.05
N ASP A 458 -21.85 -3.93 13.97
CA ASP A 458 -23.14 -3.24 13.97
C ASP A 458 -23.03 -1.74 14.31
N ALA A 459 -23.77 -0.89 13.58
CA ALA A 459 -23.70 0.58 13.66
C ALA A 459 -24.04 1.18 15.04
N SER A 460 -24.73 0.44 15.91
CA SER A 460 -24.99 0.88 17.30
C SER A 460 -23.74 0.84 18.19
N SER A 461 -22.65 0.24 17.70
CA SER A 461 -21.44 -0.01 18.49
C SER A 461 -20.35 1.07 18.40
N TYR A 462 -20.53 2.15 17.64
CA TYR A 462 -19.62 3.30 17.62
C TYR A 462 -20.40 4.62 17.67
N LEU A 463 -20.23 5.41 18.73
CA LEU A 463 -20.73 6.79 18.78
C LEU A 463 -19.86 7.72 17.89
N GLU A 464 -20.32 8.94 17.61
CA GLU A 464 -19.66 9.92 16.72
C GLU A 464 -18.22 10.32 17.11
N GLN A 465 -17.80 10.09 18.36
CA GLN A 465 -16.52 10.56 18.91
C GLN A 465 -15.28 9.77 18.44
N PRO A 466 -15.28 8.42 18.38
CA PRO A 466 -14.16 7.66 17.83
C PRO A 466 -13.84 7.97 16.36
N LEU A 467 -14.83 8.37 15.56
CA LEU A 467 -14.67 8.69 14.12
C LEU A 467 -13.93 10.00 13.88
N VAL A 468 -14.21 11.03 14.69
CA VAL A 468 -13.46 12.30 14.66
C VAL A 468 -12.00 12.08 15.10
N CYS A 469 -11.77 11.12 16.00
CA CYS A 469 -10.43 10.73 16.40
C CYS A 469 -9.69 9.95 15.30
N LEU A 470 -10.41 9.13 14.52
CA LEU A 470 -9.91 8.50 13.29
C LEU A 470 -9.61 9.54 12.18
N TYR A 471 -10.37 10.62 12.11
CA TYR A 471 -10.04 11.75 11.24
C TYR A 471 -8.75 12.44 11.70
N HIS A 472 -8.58 12.69 13.00
CA HIS A 472 -7.32 13.17 13.58
C HIS A 472 -6.17 12.14 13.41
N HIS A 473 -6.47 10.85 13.34
CA HIS A 473 -5.55 9.74 13.11
C HIS A 473 -4.89 9.81 11.72
N CYS A 474 -5.63 10.19 10.67
CA CYS A 474 -5.06 10.47 9.34
C CYS A 474 -4.04 11.63 9.36
N PHE A 475 -4.27 12.65 10.20
CA PHE A 475 -3.37 13.79 10.32
C PHE A 475 -2.14 13.50 11.17
N VAL A 476 -2.26 12.65 12.20
CA VAL A 476 -1.12 12.18 13.01
C VAL A 476 -0.30 11.12 12.25
N GLY A 477 -0.88 10.43 11.26
CA GLY A 477 -0.19 9.54 10.32
C GLY A 477 0.56 10.24 9.16
N LEU A 478 0.27 11.52 8.89
CA LEU A 478 0.99 12.35 7.90
C LEU A 478 2.52 12.24 7.99
N PRO A 479 3.16 12.22 9.18
CA PRO A 479 4.61 12.10 9.29
C PRO A 479 5.14 10.70 8.97
N SER A 480 4.33 9.66 9.21
CA SER A 480 4.64 8.22 9.04
C SER A 480 4.62 7.80 7.58
N ASP A 481 3.62 8.25 6.81
CA ASP A 481 3.58 8.12 5.35
C ASP A 481 4.68 8.93 4.64
N ALA A 482 5.18 9.96 5.32
CA ALA A 482 6.17 10.89 4.78
C ALA A 482 7.63 10.41 4.96
N LEU A 483 7.86 9.16 5.39
CA LEU A 483 9.16 8.47 5.23
C LEU A 483 9.60 8.35 3.75
N SER A 484 8.70 8.63 2.78
CA SER A 484 9.11 9.16 1.47
C SER A 484 8.13 10.22 0.93
N PRO A 485 8.62 11.25 0.21
CA PRO A 485 7.78 12.25 -0.45
C PRO A 485 6.97 11.70 -1.64
N THR A 486 7.08 10.40 -1.93
CA THR A 486 6.51 9.71 -3.08
C THR A 486 5.26 8.88 -2.74
N SER A 487 4.86 8.76 -1.47
CA SER A 487 3.72 7.88 -1.08
C SER A 487 2.31 8.44 -1.35
N SER A 488 2.18 9.65 -1.91
CA SER A 488 0.92 10.45 -1.90
C SER A 488 -0.29 9.90 -2.69
N LYS A 489 -0.14 8.79 -3.44
CA LYS A 489 -1.25 8.23 -4.24
C LYS A 489 -1.70 6.84 -3.83
N GLY A 490 -0.86 6.05 -3.14
CA GLY A 490 -1.16 4.65 -2.83
C GLY A 490 -1.49 4.37 -1.36
N ALA A 491 -0.78 4.99 -0.42
CA ALA A 491 -1.12 4.91 1.01
C ALA A 491 -2.23 5.89 1.37
N SER A 492 -2.25 7.04 0.70
CA SER A 492 -3.28 8.07 0.83
C SER A 492 -4.65 7.60 0.36
N SER A 493 -4.71 6.70 -0.63
CA SER A 493 -5.98 6.07 -1.04
C SER A 493 -6.44 4.98 -0.08
N VAL A 494 -5.56 4.40 0.74
CA VAL A 494 -5.93 3.41 1.75
C VAL A 494 -6.43 4.17 2.97
N CYS A 495 -5.64 5.04 3.60
CA CYS A 495 -6.06 5.78 4.80
C CYS A 495 -7.26 6.72 4.56
N VAL A 496 -7.36 7.39 3.40
CA VAL A 496 -8.54 8.21 3.05
C VAL A 496 -9.72 7.35 2.56
N ARG A 497 -9.51 6.17 1.92
CA ARG A 497 -10.61 5.20 1.73
C ARG A 497 -11.09 4.67 3.07
N ASP A 498 -10.19 4.35 3.99
CA ASP A 498 -10.54 3.76 5.27
C ASP A 498 -11.39 4.76 6.06
N VAL A 499 -11.00 6.03 6.16
CA VAL A 499 -11.84 7.07 6.80
C VAL A 499 -13.14 7.35 6.03
N LEU A 500 -13.12 7.43 4.70
CA LEU A 500 -14.32 7.69 3.91
C LEU A 500 -15.28 6.50 3.87
N GLN A 501 -14.79 5.27 3.91
CA GLN A 501 -15.57 4.05 3.80
C GLN A 501 -16.12 3.62 5.17
N VAL A 502 -15.43 3.97 6.25
CA VAL A 502 -16.00 3.95 7.60
C VAL A 502 -17.14 4.97 7.72
N HIS A 503 -16.97 6.18 7.16
CA HIS A 503 -18.04 7.18 7.09
C HIS A 503 -19.20 6.75 6.15
N HIS A 504 -18.94 5.83 5.21
CA HIS A 504 -19.86 5.35 4.18
C HIS A 504 -20.91 4.39 4.71
N GLU A 505 -20.56 3.57 5.69
CA GLU A 505 -21.51 2.61 6.27
C GLU A 505 -22.22 3.15 7.52
N LEU A 506 -21.56 4.00 8.30
CA LEU A 506 -22.18 4.65 9.46
C LEU A 506 -23.25 5.67 9.04
N SER A 507 -23.01 6.47 7.98
CA SER A 507 -24.02 7.42 7.49
C SER A 507 -25.18 6.75 6.75
N GLY A 508 -25.00 5.54 6.22
CA GLY A 508 -26.06 4.75 5.56
C GLY A 508 -26.90 3.91 6.53
N ARG A 509 -26.45 3.71 7.78
CA ARG A 509 -27.20 3.01 8.84
C ARG A 509 -27.80 3.95 9.90
N PHE A 510 -27.37 5.21 9.95
CA PHE A 510 -27.96 6.25 10.82
C PHE A 510 -29.22 6.91 10.23
N PHE A 511 -29.53 6.67 8.96
CA PHE A 511 -30.69 7.25 8.26
C PHE A 511 -31.62 6.20 7.66
#